data_AF-A0A6G3Z8D5-F1
#
_entry.id   AF-A0A6G3Z8D5-F1
#
_cell.length_a   1.000
_cell.length_b   1.000
_cell.length_c   1.000
_cell.angle_alpha   90.00
_cell.angle_beta   90.00
_cell.angle_gamma   90.00
#
_symmetry.space_group_name_H-M   'P 1'
#
loop_
_entity.id
_entity.type
_entity.pdbx_description
1 polymer ?
#
loop_
_entity_poly.entity_id
_entity_poly.type
_entity_poly.pdbx_seq_one_letter_code
_entity_poly.pdbx_strand_id
1 'polypeptide(L)'
;MDTEITSRFPVPLRRILLIFMTLVVSVVMGSALISSWNEPQVASQLELYQTDLLLQATAWDGGDLPTEQVALLRKNLLGDEPLKEAQKAYESVRETAIATLETNTFAQEENAPVSPRLQSALEQQAELLDLLDIRLGILQAEQENLAAALKAWEAVKERQSVGDIPWRLADTLNLLWQDQPIPTGTDQLLDENLSGWFRIRSLAQFYDRTQAVEQLAQLQQAEIDKAEKTILMLAAVGGLPALGALLGAIILILVGLQRFIKGSDSLLAQNQQERWETPWTAETIWLVLVGGFFFMGQLVVPLLMSSFRGVFAALGMRGQALYALIYYLLMSVGAITVLFFAIRSHRPGPTWAMLTVYSQDHRLQHGRAELTDGALVPCFEKPERA
;
A
#
# COMPACT_ATOMS: atom_id res chain seq x y z
N MET A 1 3.77 34.32 -46.14
CA MET A 1 4.87 35.00 -45.42
C MET A 1 4.82 34.41 -44.03
N ASP A 2 5.42 33.24 -43.93
CA ASP A 2 5.15 32.26 -42.88
C ASP A 2 6.14 32.50 -41.74
N THR A 3 5.61 32.91 -40.59
CA THR A 3 6.37 32.93 -39.34
C THR A 3 5.83 31.81 -38.45
N GLU A 4 6.18 30.58 -38.82
CA GLU A 4 6.19 29.47 -37.88
C GLU A 4 7.32 29.70 -36.87
N ILE A 5 6.95 30.14 -35.67
CA ILE A 5 7.83 30.02 -34.50
C ILE A 5 7.73 28.57 -34.03
N THR A 6 8.43 27.68 -34.75
CA THR A 6 8.69 26.31 -34.30
C THR A 6 9.63 26.36 -33.10
N SER A 7 9.23 25.69 -32.03
CA SER A 7 10.02 25.53 -30.80
C SER A 7 11.39 24.93 -31.11
N ARG A 8 12.44 25.75 -30.98
CA ARG A 8 13.85 25.37 -31.14
C ARG A 8 14.29 24.42 -30.03
N PHE A 9 14.22 23.12 -30.29
CA PHE A 9 15.33 22.22 -29.95
C PHE A 9 15.51 21.26 -31.12
N PRO A 10 16.70 21.18 -31.73
CA PRO A 10 16.92 20.22 -32.80
C PRO A 10 16.72 18.81 -32.24
N VAL A 11 15.91 18.00 -32.93
CA VAL A 11 15.59 16.58 -32.62
C VAL A 11 16.77 15.76 -32.04
N PRO A 12 18.05 15.93 -32.45
CA PRO A 12 19.18 15.27 -31.78
C PRO A 12 19.39 15.63 -30.31
N LEU A 13 19.18 16.89 -29.90
CA LEU A 13 19.48 17.34 -28.53
C LEU A 13 18.48 16.77 -27.51
N ARG A 14 17.19 16.76 -27.86
CA ARG A 14 16.14 16.17 -27.03
C ARG A 14 16.41 14.68 -26.77
N ARG A 15 16.83 13.95 -27.81
CA ARG A 15 17.17 12.53 -27.72
C ARG A 15 18.43 12.29 -26.90
N ILE A 16 19.47 13.13 -27.05
CA ILE A 16 20.69 13.06 -26.22
C ILE A 16 20.35 13.27 -24.74
N LEU A 17 19.51 14.27 -24.42
CA LEU A 17 19.09 14.56 -23.05
C LEU A 17 18.29 13.37 -22.45
N LEU A 18 17.39 12.78 -23.24
CA LEU A 18 16.63 11.59 -22.85
C LEU A 18 17.53 10.38 -22.57
N ILE A 19 18.52 10.12 -23.42
CA ILE A 19 19.50 9.04 -23.23
C ILE A 19 20.29 9.28 -21.93
N PHE A 20 20.79 10.50 -21.73
CA PHE A 20 21.54 10.86 -20.53
C PHE A 20 20.69 10.69 -19.26
N MET A 21 19.46 11.20 -19.27
CA MET A 21 18.52 11.07 -18.15
C MET A 21 18.21 9.60 -17.85
N THR A 22 18.02 8.78 -18.89
CA THR A 22 17.82 7.33 -18.74
C THR A 22 19.03 6.67 -18.08
N LEU A 23 20.25 7.01 -18.51
CA LEU A 23 21.48 6.47 -17.91
C LEU A 23 21.56 6.80 -16.41
N VAL A 24 21.32 8.06 -16.05
CA VAL A 24 21.36 8.52 -14.66
C VAL A 24 20.29 7.82 -13.82
N VAL A 25 19.04 7.78 -14.30
CA VAL A 25 17.94 7.08 -13.63
C VAL A 25 18.26 5.59 -13.47
N SER A 26 18.81 4.93 -14.49
CA SER A 26 19.16 3.52 -14.43
C SER A 26 20.23 3.23 -13.38
N VAL A 27 21.22 4.11 -13.21
CA VAL A 27 22.23 3.96 -12.15
C VAL A 27 21.61 4.12 -10.76
N VAL A 28 20.78 5.14 -10.55
CA VAL A 28 20.11 5.38 -9.27
C VAL A 28 19.13 4.25 -8.92
N MET A 29 18.36 3.78 -9.91
CA MET A 29 17.40 2.72 -9.69
C MET A 29 18.06 1.35 -9.56
N GLY A 30 19.14 1.10 -10.30
CA GLY A 30 19.96 -0.10 -10.17
C GLY A 30 20.62 -0.19 -8.80
N SER A 31 21.15 0.91 -8.26
CA SER A 31 21.72 0.92 -6.90
C SER A 31 20.65 0.76 -5.83
N ALA A 32 19.48 1.37 -5.99
CA ALA A 32 18.35 1.18 -5.08
C ALA A 32 17.84 -0.27 -5.07
N LEU A 33 17.79 -0.92 -6.24
CA LEU A 33 17.40 -2.33 -6.37
C LEU A 33 18.37 -3.25 -5.61
N ILE A 34 19.68 -3.03 -5.80
CA ILE A 34 20.72 -3.79 -5.08
C ILE A 34 20.63 -3.55 -3.58
N SER A 35 20.38 -2.31 -3.15
CA SER A 35 20.19 -1.97 -1.73
C SER A 35 18.96 -2.67 -1.15
N SER A 36 17.86 -2.75 -1.89
CA SER A 36 16.60 -3.36 -1.43
C SER A 36 16.71 -4.84 -1.12
N TRP A 37 17.68 -5.55 -1.72
CA TRP A 37 17.93 -6.97 -1.41
C TRP A 37 18.55 -7.17 -0.04
N ASN A 38 19.17 -6.12 0.52
CA ASN A 38 19.82 -6.14 1.83
C ASN A 38 19.00 -5.42 2.92
N GLU A 39 17.83 -4.86 2.59
CA GLU A 39 16.98 -4.15 3.55
C GLU A 39 15.96 -5.08 4.21
N PRO A 40 15.78 -5.03 5.56
CA PRO A 40 14.71 -5.75 6.24
C PRO A 40 13.33 -5.36 5.70
N GLN A 41 12.54 -6.34 5.30
CA GLN A 41 11.24 -6.09 4.69
C GLN A 41 10.21 -5.55 5.71
N VAL A 42 9.70 -4.35 5.44
CA VAL A 42 8.58 -3.69 6.14
C VAL A 42 7.26 -4.49 6.05
N ALA A 43 7.20 -5.53 5.21
CA ALA A 43 6.06 -6.44 5.07
C ALA A 43 5.61 -7.04 6.42
N SER A 44 6.56 -7.31 7.32
CA SER A 44 6.31 -7.90 8.64
C SER A 44 5.37 -7.07 9.51
N GLN A 45 5.52 -5.75 9.60
CA GLN A 45 4.71 -4.92 10.50
C GLN A 45 3.24 -4.82 10.03
N LEU A 46 3.02 -4.78 8.73
CA LEU A 46 1.66 -4.72 8.16
C LEU A 46 0.93 -6.05 8.35
N GLU A 47 1.64 -7.17 8.19
CA GLU A 47 1.11 -8.50 8.48
C GLU A 47 0.69 -8.62 9.94
N LEU A 48 1.57 -8.23 10.88
CA LEU A 48 1.24 -8.24 12.31
C LEU A 48 0.06 -7.34 12.67
N TYR A 49 -0.09 -6.19 12.00
CA TYR A 49 -1.25 -5.32 12.23
C TYR A 49 -2.57 -6.01 11.83
N GLN A 50 -2.58 -6.75 10.72
CA GLN A 50 -3.76 -7.53 10.34
C GLN A 50 -4.02 -8.65 11.35
N THR A 51 -2.97 -9.35 11.79
CA THR A 51 -3.07 -10.37 12.84
C THR A 51 -3.63 -9.79 14.15
N ASP A 52 -3.22 -8.58 14.54
CA ASP A 52 -3.70 -7.89 15.75
C ASP A 52 -5.20 -7.56 15.66
N LEU A 53 -5.68 -7.15 14.49
CA LEU A 53 -7.11 -6.92 14.26
C LEU A 53 -7.90 -8.23 14.32
N LEU A 54 -7.37 -9.32 13.75
CA LEU A 54 -7.99 -10.65 13.82
C LEU A 54 -8.07 -11.13 15.28
N LEU A 55 -6.99 -11.00 16.05
CA LEU A 55 -6.95 -11.30 17.48
C LEU A 55 -7.99 -10.47 18.26
N GLN A 56 -8.05 -9.17 18.02
CA GLN A 56 -9.03 -8.30 18.67
C GLN A 56 -10.47 -8.70 18.35
N ALA A 57 -10.74 -9.19 17.14
CA ALA A 57 -12.04 -9.66 16.70
C ALA A 57 -12.45 -11.00 17.34
N THR A 58 -11.53 -11.77 17.91
CA THR A 58 -11.86 -13.06 18.58
C THR A 58 -12.75 -12.90 19.81
N ALA A 59 -12.78 -11.71 20.42
CA ALA A 59 -13.62 -11.42 21.58
C ALA A 59 -15.08 -11.11 21.22
N TRP A 60 -15.41 -11.00 19.93
CA TRP A 60 -16.79 -10.76 19.52
C TRP A 60 -17.67 -11.98 19.79
N ASP A 61 -18.77 -11.73 20.48
CA ASP A 61 -19.74 -12.73 20.94
C ASP A 61 -20.92 -12.94 20.00
N GLY A 62 -21.09 -12.06 18.99
CA GLY A 62 -22.18 -12.15 18.02
C GLY A 62 -23.25 -11.09 18.14
N GLY A 63 -23.27 -10.29 19.23
CA GLY A 63 -24.35 -9.36 19.51
C GLY A 63 -25.72 -10.05 19.48
N ASP A 64 -26.67 -9.52 18.71
CA ASP A 64 -28.04 -10.05 18.57
C ASP A 64 -28.19 -11.18 17.53
N LEU A 65 -27.10 -11.63 16.90
CA LEU A 65 -27.18 -12.66 15.87
C LEU A 65 -27.38 -14.07 16.47
N PRO A 66 -28.12 -14.96 15.77
CA PRO A 66 -28.23 -16.36 16.19
C PRO A 66 -26.85 -17.04 16.26
N THR A 67 -26.63 -17.85 17.30
CA THR A 67 -25.33 -18.48 17.60
C THR A 67 -24.74 -19.26 16.41
N GLU A 68 -25.57 -19.89 15.58
CA GLU A 68 -25.11 -20.57 14.36
C GLU A 68 -24.52 -19.61 13.31
N GLN A 69 -25.15 -18.45 13.12
CA GLN A 69 -24.66 -17.43 12.19
C GLN A 69 -23.37 -16.81 12.69
N VAL A 70 -23.28 -16.57 14.01
CA VAL A 70 -22.06 -16.10 14.67
C VAL A 70 -20.92 -17.08 14.46
N ALA A 71 -21.16 -18.38 14.68
CA ALA A 71 -20.14 -19.42 14.47
C ALA A 71 -19.67 -19.47 13.00
N LEU A 72 -20.60 -19.37 12.04
CA LEU A 72 -20.27 -19.34 10.61
C LEU A 72 -19.48 -18.09 10.23
N LEU A 73 -19.89 -16.90 10.69
CA LEU A 73 -19.17 -15.66 10.44
C LEU A 73 -17.77 -15.68 11.05
N ARG A 74 -17.63 -16.13 12.31
CA ARG A 74 -16.34 -16.25 12.99
C ARG A 74 -15.43 -17.22 12.24
N LYS A 75 -15.93 -18.39 11.85
CA LYS A 75 -15.15 -19.36 11.07
C LYS A 75 -14.67 -18.81 9.74
N ASN A 76 -15.54 -18.13 8.99
CA ASN A 76 -15.20 -17.60 7.67
C ASN A 76 -14.29 -16.37 7.72
N LEU A 77 -14.36 -15.57 8.79
CA LEU A 77 -13.58 -14.33 8.92
C LEU A 77 -12.27 -14.52 9.70
N LEU A 78 -12.27 -15.39 10.72
CA LEU A 78 -11.16 -15.57 11.67
C LEU A 78 -10.41 -16.91 11.48
N GLY A 79 -10.94 -17.82 10.65
CA GLY A 79 -10.40 -19.17 10.52
C GLY A 79 -10.89 -20.14 11.59
N ASP A 80 -10.34 -21.35 11.57
CA ASP A 80 -10.71 -22.44 12.48
C ASP A 80 -10.04 -22.27 13.86
N GLU A 81 -8.77 -21.83 13.88
CA GLU A 81 -7.96 -21.71 15.08
C GLU A 81 -7.21 -20.36 15.12
N PRO A 82 -7.92 -19.23 15.36
CA PRO A 82 -7.37 -17.89 15.19
C PRO A 82 -6.14 -17.60 16.04
N LEU A 83 -6.06 -18.14 17.26
CA LEU A 83 -4.91 -17.94 18.15
C LEU A 83 -3.66 -18.67 17.63
N LYS A 84 -3.81 -19.90 17.11
CA LYS A 84 -2.69 -20.66 16.54
C LYS A 84 -2.22 -20.07 15.22
N GLU A 85 -3.16 -19.63 14.38
CA GLU A 85 -2.83 -18.93 13.13
C GLU A 85 -2.08 -17.63 13.42
N ALA A 86 -2.53 -16.86 14.42
CA ALA A 86 -1.82 -15.67 14.87
C ALA A 86 -0.43 -16.00 15.42
N GLN A 87 -0.30 -17.02 16.28
CA GLN A 87 1.00 -17.46 16.78
C GLN A 87 1.96 -17.79 15.64
N LYS A 88 1.51 -18.54 14.63
CA LYS A 88 2.33 -18.89 13.47
C LYS A 88 2.80 -17.67 12.68
N ALA A 89 1.93 -16.67 12.50
CA ALA A 89 2.30 -15.42 11.84
C ALA A 89 3.40 -14.68 12.63
N TYR A 90 3.22 -14.57 13.95
CA TYR A 90 4.22 -13.98 14.83
C TYR A 90 5.55 -14.74 14.84
N GLU A 91 5.52 -16.08 14.86
CA GLU A 91 6.72 -16.93 14.78
C GLU A 91 7.46 -16.74 13.45
N SER A 92 6.74 -16.68 12.32
CA SER A 92 7.35 -16.47 11.01
C SER A 92 8.05 -15.12 10.90
N VAL A 93 7.43 -14.07 11.44
CA VAL A 93 8.05 -12.74 11.48
C VAL A 93 9.27 -12.73 12.41
N ARG A 94 9.18 -13.42 13.55
CA ARG A 94 10.31 -13.57 14.48
C ARG A 94 11.49 -14.30 13.85
N GLU A 95 11.27 -15.40 13.13
CA GLU A 95 12.33 -16.12 12.42
C GLU A 95 13.04 -15.22 11.40
N THR A 96 12.26 -14.42 10.67
CA THR A 96 12.81 -13.46 9.70
C THR A 96 13.63 -12.37 10.39
N ALA A 97 13.17 -11.88 11.55
CA ALA A 97 13.89 -10.91 12.36
C ALA A 97 15.25 -11.45 12.83
N ILE A 98 15.27 -12.68 13.35
CA ILE A 98 16.50 -13.34 13.82
C ILE A 98 17.48 -13.55 12.67
N ALA A 99 17.01 -14.12 11.55
CA ALA A 99 17.86 -14.37 10.37
C ALA A 99 18.49 -13.07 9.84
N THR A 100 17.75 -11.97 9.89
CA THR A 100 18.25 -10.65 9.48
C THR A 100 19.30 -10.11 10.44
N LEU A 101 19.08 -10.24 11.75
CA LEU A 101 20.07 -9.84 12.74
C LEU A 101 21.36 -10.62 12.53
N GLU A 102 21.29 -11.96 12.54
CA GLU A 102 22.45 -12.85 12.38
C GLU A 102 23.28 -12.51 11.14
N THR A 103 22.64 -12.43 9.97
CA THR A 103 23.33 -12.12 8.70
C THR A 103 24.12 -10.81 8.76
N ASN A 104 23.56 -9.80 9.43
CA ASN A 104 24.17 -8.48 9.51
C ASN A 104 25.20 -8.35 10.65
N THR A 105 25.08 -9.12 11.75
CA THR A 105 26.14 -9.20 12.77
C THR A 105 27.40 -9.85 12.20
N PHE A 106 27.28 -10.92 11.40
CA PHE A 106 28.43 -11.53 10.71
C PHE A 106 29.15 -10.52 9.79
N ALA A 107 28.41 -9.65 9.12
CA ALA A 107 29.00 -8.59 8.28
C ALA A 107 29.75 -7.50 9.10
N GLN A 108 29.41 -7.30 10.39
CA GLN A 108 30.14 -6.39 11.27
C GLN A 108 31.48 -6.97 11.74
N GLU A 109 31.55 -8.28 11.97
CA GLU A 109 32.78 -8.95 12.44
C GLU A 109 33.89 -8.94 11.38
N GLU A 110 33.55 -8.83 10.10
CA GLU A 110 34.52 -8.72 8.98
C GLU A 110 35.18 -7.32 8.84
N ASN A 111 35.06 -6.42 9.84
CA ASN A 111 35.65 -5.06 9.84
C ASN A 111 35.21 -4.17 8.66
N ALA A 112 34.03 -4.42 8.07
CA ALA A 112 33.45 -3.49 7.12
C ALA A 112 32.95 -2.22 7.85
N PRO A 113 33.19 -1.01 7.31
CA PRO A 113 32.71 0.21 7.93
C PRO A 113 31.18 0.21 8.01
N VAL A 114 30.64 0.09 9.23
CA VAL A 114 29.20 0.05 9.48
C VAL A 114 28.61 1.43 9.21
N SER A 115 27.71 1.52 8.25
CA SER A 115 26.99 2.76 7.99
C SER A 115 26.06 3.10 9.18
N PRO A 116 25.87 4.38 9.55
CA PRO A 116 24.93 4.76 10.62
C PRO A 116 23.49 4.28 10.38
N ARG A 117 23.11 4.11 9.10
CA ARG A 117 21.78 3.57 8.72
C ARG A 117 21.63 2.10 9.08
N LEU A 118 22.69 1.31 8.87
CA LEU A 118 22.69 -0.11 9.22
C LEU A 118 22.59 -0.28 10.74
N GLN A 119 23.28 0.55 11.52
CA GLN A 119 23.16 0.54 12.99
C GLN A 119 21.73 0.80 13.44
N SER A 120 21.09 1.86 12.92
CA SER A 120 19.69 2.15 13.27
C SER A 120 18.72 1.05 12.84
N ALA A 121 18.98 0.36 11.73
CA ALA A 121 18.15 -0.74 11.28
C ALA A 121 18.27 -1.97 12.19
N LEU A 122 19.48 -2.26 12.68
CA LEU A 122 19.72 -3.34 13.63
C LEU A 122 19.08 -3.08 14.99
N GLU A 123 19.16 -1.84 15.47
CA GLU A 123 18.51 -1.42 16.71
C GLU A 123 16.98 -1.59 16.62
N GLN A 124 16.36 -1.11 15.53
CA GLN A 124 14.92 -1.31 15.28
C GLN A 124 14.53 -2.78 15.16
N GLN A 125 15.39 -3.61 14.56
CA GLN A 125 15.14 -5.04 14.42
C GLN A 125 15.23 -5.78 15.77
N ALA A 126 16.14 -5.36 16.63
CA ALA A 126 16.26 -5.87 18.00
C ALA A 126 15.05 -5.47 18.85
N GLU A 127 14.62 -4.20 18.81
CA GLU A 127 13.40 -3.74 19.48
C GLU A 127 12.16 -4.52 19.01
N LEU A 128 12.05 -4.77 17.70
CA LEU A 128 10.97 -5.57 17.14
C LEU A 128 11.02 -7.01 17.67
N LEU A 129 12.20 -7.62 17.77
CA LEU A 129 12.35 -8.98 18.29
C LEU A 129 11.88 -9.09 19.74
N ASP A 130 12.17 -8.10 20.59
CA ASP A 130 11.69 -8.07 21.97
C ASP A 130 10.18 -7.96 22.05
N LEU A 131 9.59 -7.07 21.26
CA LEU A 131 8.14 -6.93 21.16
C LEU A 131 7.47 -8.23 20.68
N LEU A 132 8.07 -8.92 19.70
CA LEU A 132 7.58 -10.20 19.20
C LEU A 132 7.62 -11.27 20.28
N ASP A 133 8.73 -11.40 21.02
CA ASP A 133 8.87 -12.38 22.09
C ASP A 133 7.89 -12.10 23.25
N ILE A 134 7.69 -10.84 23.63
CA ILE A 134 6.68 -10.46 24.63
C ILE A 134 5.29 -10.92 24.21
N ARG A 135 4.89 -10.59 22.96
CA ARG A 135 3.56 -10.89 22.41
C ARG A 135 3.36 -12.39 22.19
N LEU A 136 4.36 -13.09 21.67
CA LEU A 136 4.34 -14.54 21.53
C LEU A 136 4.19 -15.23 22.87
N GLY A 137 4.89 -14.75 23.90
CA GLY A 137 4.75 -15.32 25.23
C GLY A 137 3.31 -15.20 25.77
N ILE A 138 2.66 -14.05 25.57
CA ILE A 138 1.24 -13.87 25.95
C ILE A 138 0.35 -14.82 25.14
N LEU A 139 0.53 -14.92 23.82
CA LEU A 139 -0.24 -15.84 22.97
C LEU A 139 -0.07 -17.31 23.37
N GLN A 140 1.15 -17.72 23.71
CA GLN A 140 1.45 -19.08 24.13
C GLN A 140 0.86 -19.39 25.50
N ALA A 141 0.90 -18.42 26.43
CA ALA A 141 0.35 -18.57 27.76
C ALA A 141 -1.19 -18.69 27.74
N GLU A 142 -1.87 -17.90 26.90
CA GLU A 142 -3.33 -17.98 26.66
C GLU A 142 -3.74 -19.32 26.03
N GLN A 143 -2.82 -19.98 25.31
CA GLN A 143 -3.03 -21.31 24.74
C GLN A 143 -2.53 -22.44 25.66
N GLU A 144 -2.39 -22.16 26.96
CA GLU A 144 -1.94 -23.11 28.00
C GLU A 144 -0.51 -23.65 27.81
N ASN A 145 0.28 -23.07 26.90
CA ASN A 145 1.69 -23.43 26.68
C ASN A 145 2.62 -22.52 27.49
N LEU A 146 2.53 -22.64 28.81
CA LEU A 146 3.31 -21.81 29.74
C LEU A 146 4.82 -21.99 29.54
N ALA A 147 5.29 -23.21 29.27
CA ALA A 147 6.72 -23.47 29.09
C ALA A 147 7.33 -22.67 27.92
N ALA A 148 6.62 -22.57 26.80
CA ALA A 148 7.06 -21.75 25.68
C ALA A 148 6.98 -20.26 26.01
N ALA A 149 5.92 -19.83 26.71
CA ALA A 149 5.74 -18.44 27.10
C ALA A 149 6.89 -17.93 27.99
N LEU A 150 7.25 -18.70 29.02
CA LEU A 150 8.37 -18.40 29.91
C LEU A 150 9.68 -18.31 29.13
N LYS A 151 9.91 -19.22 28.18
CA LYS A 151 11.11 -19.20 27.33
C LYS A 151 11.18 -17.92 26.49
N ALA A 152 10.06 -17.46 25.94
CA ALA A 152 10.01 -16.23 25.15
C ALA A 152 10.35 -15.01 26.02
N TRP A 153 9.77 -14.90 27.22
CA TRP A 153 10.05 -13.79 28.12
C TRP A 153 11.48 -13.81 28.70
N GLU A 154 12.03 -15.00 28.99
CA GLU A 154 13.45 -15.09 29.38
C GLU A 154 14.40 -14.68 28.25
N ALA A 155 14.09 -14.98 26.99
CA ALA A 155 14.90 -14.53 25.86
C ALA A 155 14.98 -12.99 25.76
N VAL A 156 13.91 -12.27 26.12
CA VAL A 156 13.92 -10.79 26.22
C VAL A 156 14.81 -10.33 27.37
N LYS A 157 14.71 -11.00 28.53
CA LYS A 157 15.52 -10.68 29.71
C LYS A 157 17.01 -10.93 29.50
N GLU A 158 17.39 -11.89 28.66
CA GLU A 158 18.78 -12.16 28.28
C GLU A 158 19.36 -11.09 27.34
N ARG A 159 18.53 -10.48 26.49
CA ARG A 159 18.96 -9.45 25.52
C ARG A 159 18.98 -8.04 26.10
N GLN A 160 18.14 -7.76 27.10
CA GLN A 160 17.91 -6.42 27.62
C GLN A 160 18.55 -6.22 29.00
N SER A 161 18.89 -4.98 29.33
CA SER A 161 19.51 -4.70 30.64
C SER A 161 18.46 -4.72 31.74
N VAL A 162 18.86 -5.19 32.92
CA VAL A 162 17.96 -5.20 34.09
C VAL A 162 17.49 -3.78 34.40
N GLY A 163 16.17 -3.58 34.41
CA GLY A 163 15.54 -2.28 34.66
C GLY A 163 15.01 -1.59 33.40
N ASP A 164 15.45 -2.00 32.21
CA ASP A 164 14.89 -1.51 30.95
C ASP A 164 13.42 -1.89 30.84
N ILE A 165 12.65 -1.13 30.05
CA ILE A 165 11.21 -1.33 29.90
C ILE A 165 10.88 -2.76 29.40
N PRO A 166 11.49 -3.29 28.33
CA PRO A 166 11.17 -4.63 27.84
C PRO A 166 11.53 -5.71 28.86
N TRP A 167 12.65 -5.53 29.58
CA TRP A 167 13.07 -6.41 30.66
C TRP A 167 12.02 -6.46 31.78
N ARG A 168 11.60 -5.29 32.29
CA ARG A 168 10.58 -5.20 33.36
C ARG A 168 9.25 -5.76 32.93
N LEU A 169 8.86 -5.53 31.68
CA LEU A 169 7.63 -6.04 31.11
C LEU A 169 7.66 -7.58 31.02
N ALA A 170 8.73 -8.16 30.48
CA ALA A 170 8.92 -9.60 30.40
C ALA A 170 8.96 -10.25 31.80
N ASP A 171 9.67 -9.64 32.76
CA ASP A 171 9.72 -10.12 34.14
C ASP A 171 8.34 -10.05 34.83
N THR A 172 7.60 -8.96 34.63
CA THR A 172 6.25 -8.81 35.17
C THR A 172 5.29 -9.86 34.60
N LEU A 173 5.36 -10.14 33.29
CA LEU A 173 4.54 -11.18 32.64
C LEU A 173 4.92 -12.59 33.16
N ASN A 174 6.22 -12.87 33.30
CA ASN A 174 6.73 -14.09 33.92
C ASN A 174 6.13 -14.30 35.33
N LEU A 175 6.16 -13.28 36.19
CA LEU A 175 5.60 -13.34 37.55
C LEU A 175 4.08 -13.47 37.53
N LEU A 176 3.42 -12.80 36.58
CA LEU A 176 1.97 -12.78 36.49
C LEU A 176 1.40 -14.16 36.15
N TRP A 177 2.02 -14.89 35.23
CA TRP A 177 1.57 -16.23 34.80
C TRP A 177 2.13 -17.40 35.63
N GLN A 178 3.08 -17.17 36.54
CA GLN A 178 3.62 -18.17 37.47
C GLN A 178 3.02 -18.11 38.89
N ASP A 179 1.95 -17.36 39.06
CA ASP A 179 1.31 -17.13 40.36
C ASP A 179 2.23 -16.55 41.45
N GLN A 180 3.26 -15.80 41.07
CA GLN A 180 4.20 -15.15 41.99
C GLN A 180 3.70 -13.78 42.48
N PRO A 181 4.27 -13.21 43.57
CA PRO A 181 3.95 -11.86 44.03
C PRO A 181 4.21 -10.80 42.97
N ILE A 182 3.22 -9.95 42.72
CA ILE A 182 3.25 -8.95 41.64
C ILE A 182 3.77 -7.61 42.18
N PRO A 183 4.70 -6.93 41.48
CA PRO A 183 5.17 -5.60 41.85
C PRO A 183 4.05 -4.55 41.86
N THR A 184 4.27 -3.45 42.59
CA THR A 184 3.38 -2.28 42.52
C THR A 184 3.56 -1.54 41.20
N GLY A 185 2.47 -1.01 40.62
CA GLY A 185 2.50 -0.30 39.33
C GLY A 185 2.46 -1.21 38.09
N THR A 186 2.16 -2.51 38.26
CA THR A 186 2.01 -3.45 37.14
C THR A 186 0.90 -3.05 36.17
N ASP A 187 -0.22 -2.53 36.67
CA ASP A 187 -1.31 -2.01 35.85
C ASP A 187 -0.84 -0.92 34.88
N GLN A 188 -0.10 0.07 35.38
CA GLN A 188 0.43 1.15 34.57
C GLN A 188 1.49 0.65 33.57
N LEU A 189 2.37 -0.27 33.99
CA LEU A 189 3.40 -0.84 33.10
C LEU A 189 2.76 -1.59 31.93
N LEU A 190 1.72 -2.39 32.18
CA LEU A 190 0.99 -3.12 31.14
C LEU A 190 0.20 -2.18 30.24
N ASP A 191 -0.43 -1.15 30.82
CA ASP A 191 -1.23 -0.16 30.08
C ASP A 191 -0.41 0.67 29.10
N GLU A 192 0.78 1.13 29.51
CA GLU A 192 1.64 2.00 28.71
C GLU A 192 2.42 1.28 27.61
N ASN A 193 2.74 -0.01 27.81
CA ASN A 193 3.70 -0.72 26.95
C ASN A 193 3.07 -1.82 26.09
N LEU A 194 1.84 -2.24 26.39
CA LEU A 194 1.08 -3.17 25.55
C LEU A 194 -0.06 -2.45 24.85
N SER A 195 -0.50 -2.99 23.72
CA SER A 195 -1.66 -2.45 22.99
C SER A 195 -2.56 -3.57 22.47
N GLY A 196 -3.79 -3.19 22.13
CA GLY A 196 -4.77 -4.10 21.52
C GLY A 196 -5.10 -5.29 22.41
N TRP A 197 -5.16 -6.47 21.78
CA TRP A 197 -5.51 -7.73 22.42
C TRP A 197 -4.52 -8.11 23.54
N PHE A 198 -3.22 -7.94 23.34
CA PHE A 198 -2.19 -8.29 24.33
C PHE A 198 -2.33 -7.53 25.64
N ARG A 199 -2.60 -6.21 25.55
CA ARG A 199 -2.86 -5.37 26.72
C ARG A 199 -4.06 -5.87 27.50
N ILE A 200 -5.14 -6.20 26.79
CA ILE A 200 -6.39 -6.65 27.40
C ILE A 200 -6.17 -7.98 28.14
N ARG A 201 -5.48 -8.94 27.52
CA ARG A 201 -5.19 -10.24 28.14
C ARG A 201 -4.31 -10.11 29.38
N SER A 202 -3.23 -9.35 29.30
CA SER A 202 -2.34 -9.13 30.45
C SER A 202 -3.03 -8.38 31.59
N LEU A 203 -3.84 -7.35 31.30
CA LEU A 203 -4.60 -6.66 32.34
C LEU A 203 -5.72 -7.53 32.92
N ALA A 204 -6.39 -8.35 32.11
CA ALA A 204 -7.40 -9.28 32.58
C ALA A 204 -6.79 -10.29 33.56
N GLN A 205 -5.64 -10.87 33.22
CA GLN A 205 -4.89 -11.76 34.12
C GLN A 205 -4.47 -11.06 35.42
N PHE A 206 -4.02 -9.79 35.33
CA PHE A 206 -3.68 -8.99 36.50
C PHE A 206 -4.88 -8.71 37.41
N TYR A 207 -6.01 -8.30 36.84
CA TYR A 207 -7.22 -8.00 37.60
C TYR A 207 -7.88 -9.24 38.19
N ASP A 208 -7.82 -10.38 37.51
CA ASP A 208 -8.26 -11.66 38.06
C ASP A 208 -7.44 -12.04 39.31
N ARG A 209 -6.10 -11.96 39.20
CA ARG A 209 -5.19 -12.28 40.33
C ARG A 209 -5.30 -11.31 41.50
N THR A 210 -5.58 -10.04 41.23
CA THR A 210 -5.77 -9.02 42.28
C THR A 210 -7.22 -8.94 42.78
N GLN A 211 -8.12 -9.77 42.26
CA GLN A 211 -9.55 -9.78 42.57
C GLN A 211 -10.25 -8.43 42.34
N ALA A 212 -9.79 -7.69 41.35
CA ALA A 212 -10.32 -6.39 40.92
C ALA A 212 -11.53 -6.58 39.97
N VAL A 213 -12.62 -7.11 40.52
CA VAL A 213 -13.80 -7.58 39.73
C VAL A 213 -14.44 -6.46 38.90
N GLU A 214 -14.52 -5.24 39.42
CA GLU A 214 -15.12 -4.12 38.70
C GLU A 214 -14.28 -3.69 37.50
N GLN A 215 -12.96 -3.60 37.68
CA GLN A 215 -12.02 -3.27 36.60
C GLN A 215 -12.00 -4.35 35.53
N LEU A 216 -12.07 -5.64 35.93
CA LEU A 216 -12.17 -6.76 35.01
C LEU A 216 -13.45 -6.69 34.17
N ALA A 217 -14.59 -6.43 34.79
CA ALA A 217 -15.87 -6.32 34.09
C ALA A 217 -15.88 -5.14 33.10
N GLN A 218 -15.33 -3.99 33.49
CA GLN A 218 -15.18 -2.83 32.60
C GLN A 218 -14.26 -3.13 31.42
N LEU A 219 -13.15 -3.83 31.67
CA LEU A 219 -12.19 -4.22 30.63
C LEU A 219 -12.81 -5.18 29.60
N GLN A 220 -13.56 -6.18 30.06
CA GLN A 220 -14.25 -7.15 29.20
C GLN A 220 -15.32 -6.49 28.34
N GLN A 221 -16.12 -5.59 28.93
CA GLN A 221 -17.14 -4.86 28.15
C GLN A 221 -16.49 -4.00 27.05
N ALA A 222 -15.39 -3.29 27.39
CA ALA A 222 -14.65 -2.50 26.41
C ALA A 222 -14.03 -3.36 25.30
N GLU A 223 -13.65 -4.61 25.58
CA GLU A 223 -13.15 -5.56 24.60
C GLU A 223 -14.24 -5.95 23.59
N ILE A 224 -15.45 -6.28 24.07
CA ILE A 224 -16.60 -6.65 23.23
C ILE A 224 -16.98 -5.50 22.29
N ASP A 225 -17.15 -4.29 22.83
CA ASP A 225 -17.51 -3.09 22.05
C ASP A 225 -16.48 -2.78 20.95
N LYS A 226 -15.20 -3.07 21.23
CA LYS A 226 -14.11 -2.88 20.26
C LYS A 226 -14.08 -4.00 19.23
N ALA A 227 -14.34 -5.24 19.63
CA ALA A 227 -14.38 -6.39 18.75
C ALA A 227 -15.49 -6.26 17.69
N GLU A 228 -16.66 -5.75 18.08
CA GLU A 228 -17.78 -5.50 17.16
C GLU A 228 -17.39 -4.55 16.01
N LYS A 229 -16.81 -3.40 16.35
CA LYS A 229 -16.32 -2.43 15.36
C LYS A 229 -15.23 -3.04 14.46
N THR A 230 -14.37 -3.87 15.04
CA THR A 230 -13.25 -4.50 14.33
C THR A 230 -13.76 -5.52 13.31
N ILE A 231 -14.78 -6.31 13.64
CA ILE A 231 -15.40 -7.24 12.70
C ILE A 231 -16.09 -6.52 11.54
N LEU A 232 -16.80 -5.41 11.80
CA LEU A 232 -17.38 -4.61 10.72
C LEU A 232 -16.30 -4.08 9.77
N MET A 233 -15.16 -3.64 10.31
CA MET A 233 -14.03 -3.20 9.51
C MET A 233 -13.41 -4.35 8.71
N LEU A 234 -13.16 -5.50 9.33
CA LEU A 234 -12.64 -6.70 8.65
C LEU A 234 -13.57 -7.19 7.54
N ALA A 235 -14.87 -7.22 7.80
CA ALA A 235 -15.88 -7.59 6.81
C ALA A 235 -15.89 -6.63 5.62
N ALA A 236 -15.68 -5.33 5.83
CA ALA A 236 -15.56 -4.36 4.75
C ALA A 236 -14.27 -4.56 3.94
N VAL A 237 -13.13 -4.76 4.62
CA VAL A 237 -11.81 -4.95 3.96
C VAL A 237 -11.78 -6.23 3.13
N GLY A 238 -12.35 -7.33 3.62
CA GLY A 238 -12.43 -8.61 2.89
C GLY A 238 -13.58 -8.68 1.88
N GLY A 239 -14.74 -8.12 2.22
CA GLY A 239 -15.96 -8.24 1.42
C GLY A 239 -15.99 -7.32 0.20
N LEU A 240 -15.47 -6.09 0.31
CA LEU A 240 -15.54 -5.11 -0.78
C LEU A 240 -14.73 -5.55 -2.02
N PRO A 241 -13.49 -6.09 -1.90
CA PRO A 241 -12.76 -6.63 -3.04
C PRO A 241 -13.47 -7.83 -3.68
N ALA A 242 -14.06 -8.73 -2.88
CA ALA A 242 -14.78 -9.89 -3.39
C ALA A 242 -16.03 -9.48 -4.19
N LEU A 243 -16.77 -8.47 -3.71
CA LEU A 243 -17.89 -7.87 -4.44
C LEU A 243 -17.43 -7.24 -5.75
N GLY A 244 -16.32 -6.50 -5.73
CA GLY A 244 -15.71 -5.92 -6.93
C GLY A 244 -15.30 -6.98 -7.95
N ALA A 245 -14.68 -8.08 -7.49
CA ALA A 245 -14.28 -9.20 -8.32
C ALA A 245 -15.48 -9.94 -8.92
N LEU A 246 -16.53 -10.17 -8.13
CA LEU A 246 -17.76 -10.80 -8.58
C LEU A 246 -18.49 -9.93 -9.61
N LEU A 247 -18.62 -8.63 -9.36
CA LEU A 247 -19.18 -7.68 -10.33
C LEU A 247 -18.36 -7.64 -11.61
N GLY A 248 -17.03 -7.58 -11.49
CA GLY A 248 -16.11 -7.65 -12.63
C GLY A 248 -16.29 -8.94 -13.44
N ALA A 249 -16.39 -10.09 -12.77
CA ALA A 249 -16.62 -11.37 -13.41
C ALA A 249 -17.98 -11.44 -14.11
N ILE A 250 -19.05 -10.93 -13.49
CA ILE A 250 -20.37 -10.84 -14.13
C ILE A 250 -20.29 -9.97 -15.39
N ILE A 251 -19.67 -8.80 -15.32
CA ILE A 251 -19.49 -7.91 -16.47
C ILE A 251 -18.72 -8.63 -17.58
N LEU A 252 -17.60 -9.29 -17.25
CA LEU A 252 -16.80 -10.03 -18.22
C LEU A 252 -17.58 -11.17 -18.87
N ILE A 253 -18.36 -11.93 -18.10
CA ILE A 253 -19.21 -13.01 -18.63
C ILE A 253 -20.28 -12.42 -19.56
N LEU A 254 -20.98 -11.36 -19.14
CA LEU A 254 -22.02 -10.73 -19.96
C LEU A 254 -21.46 -10.19 -21.27
N VAL A 255 -20.32 -9.50 -21.21
CA VAL A 255 -19.66 -8.92 -22.38
C VAL A 255 -19.07 -10.02 -23.28
N GLY A 256 -18.51 -11.08 -22.71
CA GLY A 256 -18.01 -12.24 -23.44
C GLY A 256 -19.13 -13.01 -24.15
N LEU A 257 -20.24 -13.27 -23.46
CA LEU A 257 -21.43 -13.91 -24.02
C LEU A 257 -22.07 -13.03 -25.10
N GLN A 258 -22.12 -11.71 -24.88
CA GLN A 258 -22.55 -10.75 -25.89
C GLN A 258 -21.66 -10.80 -27.14
N ARG A 259 -20.34 -10.92 -27.00
CA ARG A 259 -19.41 -11.09 -28.13
C ARG A 259 -19.63 -12.43 -28.85
N PHE A 260 -19.91 -13.51 -28.11
CA PHE A 260 -20.17 -14.83 -28.69
C PHE A 260 -21.48 -14.87 -29.50
N ILE A 261 -22.55 -14.26 -28.99
CA ILE A 261 -23.88 -14.27 -29.64
C ILE A 261 -23.97 -13.20 -30.74
N LYS A 262 -23.52 -11.97 -30.48
CA LYS A 262 -23.70 -10.82 -31.40
C LYS A 262 -22.52 -10.58 -32.33
N GLY A 263 -21.40 -11.31 -32.17
CA GLY A 263 -20.24 -11.16 -33.05
C GLY A 263 -19.76 -9.72 -33.14
N SER A 264 -19.80 -9.14 -34.35
CA SER A 264 -19.38 -7.76 -34.67
C SER A 264 -20.26 -6.66 -34.06
N ASP A 265 -21.49 -6.98 -33.64
CA ASP A 265 -22.43 -6.00 -33.08
C ASP A 265 -22.36 -5.93 -31.53
N SER A 266 -21.36 -6.57 -30.93
CA SER A 266 -21.16 -6.56 -29.47
C SER A 266 -20.47 -5.28 -28.99
N LEU A 267 -20.62 -4.94 -27.70
CA LEU A 267 -19.99 -3.75 -27.10
C LEU A 267 -18.45 -3.72 -27.31
N LEU A 268 -17.78 -4.87 -27.25
CA LEU A 268 -16.33 -4.96 -27.49
C LEU A 268 -15.93 -4.74 -28.95
N ALA A 269 -16.88 -4.87 -29.88
CA ALA A 269 -16.61 -4.89 -31.31
C ALA A 269 -17.04 -3.61 -32.03
N GLN A 270 -17.83 -2.75 -31.37
CA GLN A 270 -18.36 -1.50 -31.95
C GLN A 270 -17.29 -0.62 -32.58
N ASN A 271 -16.09 -0.55 -31.98
CA ASN A 271 -14.98 0.27 -32.48
C ASN A 271 -13.83 -0.59 -33.04
N GLN A 272 -14.07 -1.85 -33.42
CA GLN A 272 -13.01 -2.74 -33.90
C GLN A 272 -12.39 -2.25 -35.24
N GLN A 273 -13.15 -1.51 -36.04
CA GLN A 273 -12.68 -0.91 -37.29
C GLN A 273 -12.03 0.46 -37.09
N GLU A 274 -12.21 1.09 -35.93
CA GLU A 274 -11.52 2.33 -35.58
C GLU A 274 -10.11 1.99 -35.11
N ARG A 275 -9.14 2.19 -36.01
CA ARG A 275 -7.74 2.12 -35.62
C ARG A 275 -7.47 3.32 -34.71
N TRP A 276 -7.24 3.06 -33.43
CA TRP A 276 -6.73 4.08 -32.52
C TRP A 276 -5.32 4.46 -32.98
N GLU A 277 -5.24 5.48 -33.82
CA GLU A 277 -3.98 6.05 -34.24
C GLU A 277 -3.52 7.01 -33.14
N THR A 278 -2.54 6.57 -32.35
CA THR A 278 -1.90 7.48 -31.39
C THR A 278 -1.03 8.46 -32.18
N PRO A 279 -1.28 9.78 -32.06
CA PRO A 279 -0.53 10.78 -32.82
C PRO A 279 0.92 10.95 -32.32
N TRP A 280 1.25 10.35 -31.16
CA TRP A 280 2.55 10.45 -30.54
C TRP A 280 3.41 9.20 -30.79
N THR A 281 4.72 9.41 -30.94
CA THR A 281 5.70 8.34 -31.15
C THR A 281 6.17 7.71 -29.83
N ALA A 282 6.87 6.57 -29.92
CA ALA A 282 7.50 5.91 -28.77
C ALA A 282 8.46 6.82 -27.98
N GLU A 283 9.04 7.84 -28.63
CA GLU A 283 9.88 8.84 -27.96
C GLU A 283 9.09 9.69 -26.96
N THR A 284 7.80 9.95 -27.22
CA THR A 284 6.91 10.66 -26.30
C THR A 284 6.60 9.80 -25.08
N ILE A 285 6.35 8.50 -25.30
CA ILE A 285 6.16 7.52 -24.22
C ILE A 285 7.41 7.47 -23.34
N TRP A 286 8.59 7.40 -23.97
CA TRP A 286 9.88 7.37 -23.27
C TRP A 286 10.11 8.63 -22.43
N LEU A 287 9.77 9.82 -22.95
CA LEU A 287 9.86 11.07 -22.20
C LEU A 287 8.92 11.13 -21.00
N VAL A 288 7.67 10.72 -21.17
CA VAL A 288 6.71 10.75 -20.06
C VAL A 288 7.11 9.74 -18.99
N LEU A 289 7.53 8.54 -19.38
CA LEU A 289 7.92 7.50 -18.44
C LEU A 289 9.23 7.86 -17.73
N VAL A 290 10.31 8.11 -18.47
CA VAL A 290 11.62 8.35 -17.85
C VAL A 290 11.74 9.77 -17.32
N GLY A 291 11.27 10.78 -18.05
CA GLY A 291 11.34 12.17 -17.61
C GLY A 291 10.25 12.54 -16.60
N GLY A 292 9.03 12.11 -16.84
CA GLY A 292 7.89 12.44 -15.99
C GLY A 292 7.86 11.61 -14.71
N PHE A 293 7.91 10.28 -14.82
CA PHE A 293 7.78 9.41 -13.65
C PHE A 293 9.12 9.18 -12.94
N PHE A 294 10.11 8.64 -13.64
CA PHE A 294 11.36 8.24 -12.97
C PHE A 294 12.25 9.42 -12.59
N PHE A 295 12.51 10.37 -13.48
CA PHE A 295 13.40 11.49 -13.19
C PHE A 295 12.83 12.46 -12.15
N MET A 296 11.53 12.79 -12.24
CA MET A 296 10.89 13.57 -11.18
C MET A 296 10.89 12.81 -9.86
N GLY A 297 10.53 11.52 -9.88
CA GLY A 297 10.39 10.70 -8.69
C GLY A 297 11.69 10.33 -7.98
N GLN A 298 12.77 10.11 -8.72
CA GLN A 298 14.04 9.61 -8.19
C GLN A 298 15.09 10.71 -8.00
N LEU A 299 14.92 11.87 -8.64
CA LEU A 299 15.92 12.93 -8.65
C LEU A 299 15.36 14.26 -8.21
N VAL A 300 14.38 14.80 -8.94
CA VAL A 300 13.91 16.17 -8.69
C VAL A 300 13.21 16.29 -7.34
N VAL A 301 12.21 15.44 -7.08
CA VAL A 301 11.43 15.49 -5.84
C VAL A 301 12.28 15.16 -4.61
N PRO A 302 13.11 14.08 -4.59
CA PRO A 302 14.01 13.82 -3.47
C PRO A 302 14.98 14.97 -3.19
N LEU A 303 15.56 15.57 -4.23
CA LEU A 303 16.50 16.68 -4.06
C LEU A 303 15.81 17.90 -3.43
N LEU A 304 14.62 18.25 -3.91
CA LEU A 304 13.81 19.33 -3.36
C LEU A 304 13.37 19.05 -1.92
N MET A 305 12.99 17.81 -1.61
CA MET A 305 12.47 17.42 -0.29
C MET A 305 13.58 17.12 0.73
N SER A 306 14.82 16.87 0.28
CA SER A 306 15.93 16.47 1.15
C SER A 306 16.18 17.44 2.30
N SER A 307 16.12 18.75 2.03
CA SER A 307 16.34 19.81 3.03
C SER A 307 15.22 19.89 4.07
N PHE A 308 14.03 19.37 3.77
CA PHE A 308 12.87 19.46 4.65
C PHE A 308 12.66 18.22 5.51
N ARG A 309 13.36 17.12 5.22
CA ARG A 309 13.18 15.84 5.94
C ARG A 309 13.31 15.97 7.46
N GLY A 310 14.29 16.73 7.93
CA GLY A 310 14.51 16.96 9.37
C GLY A 310 13.40 17.79 10.03
N VAL A 311 12.84 18.77 9.31
CA VAL A 311 11.74 19.62 9.80
C VAL A 311 10.48 18.79 10.02
N PHE A 312 10.15 17.91 9.07
CA PHE A 312 8.98 17.05 9.19
C PHE A 312 9.19 15.90 10.18
N ALA A 313 10.40 15.38 10.32
CA ALA A 313 10.71 14.36 11.33
C ALA A 313 10.51 14.89 12.77
N ALA A 314 10.83 16.16 13.02
CA ALA A 314 10.63 16.80 14.33
C ALA A 314 9.15 16.95 14.74
N LEU A 315 8.21 16.83 13.79
CA LEU A 315 6.77 16.92 14.03
C LEU A 315 6.12 15.55 14.31
N GLY A 316 6.92 14.50 14.52
CA GLY A 316 6.46 13.14 14.83
C GLY A 316 5.71 12.47 13.68
N MET A 317 4.85 11.49 14.00
CA MET A 317 4.15 10.66 13.00
C MET A 317 3.29 11.48 12.02
N ARG A 318 2.65 12.56 12.49
CA ARG A 318 1.85 13.45 11.64
C ARG A 318 2.71 14.21 10.64
N GLY A 319 3.92 14.61 11.05
CA GLY A 319 4.90 15.23 10.17
C GLY A 319 5.42 14.30 9.09
N GLN A 320 5.67 13.03 9.42
CA GLN A 320 6.07 12.01 8.44
C GLN A 320 4.96 11.72 7.42
N ALA A 321 3.71 11.62 7.86
CA ALA A 321 2.56 11.45 6.96
C ALA A 321 2.41 12.66 6.01
N LEU A 322 2.59 13.88 6.52
CA LEU A 322 2.54 15.09 5.71
C LEU A 322 3.71 15.17 4.71
N TYR A 323 4.92 14.78 5.13
CA TYR A 323 6.08 14.67 4.24
C TYR A 323 5.81 13.71 3.08
N ALA A 324 5.27 12.52 3.38
CA ALA A 324 4.92 11.53 2.35
C ALA A 324 3.84 12.07 1.40
N LEU A 325 2.79 12.71 1.91
CA LEU A 325 1.74 13.32 1.10
C LEU A 325 2.30 14.39 0.15
N ILE A 326 3.11 15.32 0.66
CA ILE A 326 3.73 16.39 -0.14
C ILE A 326 4.65 15.77 -1.19
N TYR A 327 5.45 14.77 -0.83
CA TYR A 327 6.33 14.06 -1.74
C TYR A 327 5.55 13.46 -2.92
N TYR A 328 4.48 12.71 -2.66
CA TYR A 328 3.65 12.13 -3.71
C TYR A 328 2.94 13.19 -4.56
N LEU A 329 2.45 14.27 -3.95
CA LEU A 329 1.80 15.35 -4.67
C LEU A 329 2.78 16.04 -5.62
N LEU A 330 4.01 16.31 -5.18
CA LEU A 330 5.06 16.91 -6.00
C LEU A 330 5.47 15.99 -7.16
N MET A 331 5.57 14.69 -6.91
CA MET A 331 5.82 13.68 -7.94
C MET A 331 4.69 13.64 -8.97
N SER A 332 3.43 13.58 -8.53
CA SER A 332 2.26 13.57 -9.41
C SER A 332 2.16 14.84 -10.25
N VAL A 333 2.31 16.02 -9.64
CA VAL A 333 2.31 17.31 -10.35
C VAL A 333 3.45 17.35 -11.35
N GLY A 334 4.64 16.88 -10.99
CA GLY A 334 5.78 16.77 -11.90
C GLY A 334 5.50 15.89 -13.11
N ALA A 335 5.05 14.66 -12.89
CA ALA A 335 4.74 13.71 -13.95
C ALA A 335 3.61 14.21 -14.86
N ILE A 336 2.54 14.77 -14.29
CA ILE A 336 1.42 15.34 -15.04
C ILE A 336 1.88 16.56 -15.85
N THR A 337 2.78 17.39 -15.30
CA THR A 337 3.32 18.54 -16.03
C THR A 337 4.12 18.08 -17.25
N VAL A 338 4.99 17.08 -17.09
CA VAL A 338 5.74 16.50 -18.22
C VAL A 338 4.79 15.89 -19.25
N LEU A 339 3.79 15.12 -18.80
CA LEU A 339 2.76 14.56 -19.68
C LEU A 339 2.02 15.67 -20.44
N PHE A 340 1.56 16.71 -19.75
CA PHE A 340 0.84 17.83 -20.33
C PHE A 340 1.64 18.50 -21.44
N PHE A 341 2.92 18.79 -21.21
CA PHE A 341 3.77 19.39 -22.24
C PHE A 341 4.09 18.43 -23.38
N ALA A 342 4.29 17.14 -23.08
CA ALA A 342 4.59 16.11 -24.08
C ALA A 342 3.42 15.86 -25.04
N ILE A 343 2.18 15.90 -24.56
CA ILE A 343 0.97 15.71 -25.38
C ILE A 343 0.42 17.01 -25.93
N ARG A 344 0.84 18.19 -25.43
CA ARG A 344 0.33 19.49 -25.87
C ARG A 344 0.46 19.70 -27.38
N SER A 345 1.55 19.23 -27.98
CA SER A 345 1.78 19.33 -29.44
C SER A 345 0.87 18.42 -30.26
N HIS A 346 0.29 17.40 -29.63
CA HIS A 346 -0.58 16.41 -30.26
C HIS A 346 -2.06 16.68 -30.02
N ARG A 347 -2.41 17.86 -29.46
CA ARG A 347 -3.81 18.27 -29.34
C ARG A 347 -4.37 18.52 -30.74
N PRO A 348 -5.55 17.98 -31.07
CA PRO A 348 -6.14 18.21 -32.38
C PRO A 348 -6.40 19.72 -32.54
N GLY A 349 -5.90 20.30 -33.64
CA GLY A 349 -6.16 21.69 -34.01
C GLY A 349 -7.65 21.95 -34.24
N PRO A 350 -8.09 23.20 -34.49
CA PRO A 350 -9.52 23.58 -34.55
C PRO A 350 -10.37 22.85 -35.63
N THR A 351 -9.78 21.97 -36.44
CA THR A 351 -10.44 21.25 -37.54
C THR A 351 -11.34 20.07 -37.12
N TRP A 352 -11.35 19.63 -35.85
CA TRP A 352 -12.34 18.64 -35.38
C TRP A 352 -13.74 19.22 -35.11
N ALA A 353 -13.89 20.55 -35.17
CA ALA A 353 -15.21 21.19 -35.14
C ALA A 353 -15.94 21.17 -36.50
N MET A 354 -15.39 20.48 -37.52
CA MET A 354 -16.15 20.17 -38.74
C MET A 354 -16.88 18.84 -38.52
N LEU A 355 -18.01 18.93 -37.82
CA LEU A 355 -18.97 17.84 -37.69
C LEU A 355 -19.64 17.69 -39.07
N THR A 356 -19.07 16.89 -39.96
CA THR A 356 -19.68 16.61 -41.27
C THR A 356 -20.87 15.68 -41.03
N VAL A 357 -22.04 16.26 -40.78
CA VAL A 357 -23.31 15.54 -40.70
C VAL A 357 -23.63 15.01 -42.10
N TYR A 358 -23.33 13.74 -42.36
CA TYR A 358 -23.94 13.03 -43.48
C TYR A 358 -25.36 12.64 -43.08
N SER A 359 -26.34 13.48 -43.41
CA SER A 359 -27.74 13.08 -43.39
C SER A 359 -28.02 12.18 -44.59
N GLN A 360 -28.55 10.98 -44.34
CA GLN A 360 -28.96 10.05 -45.41
C GLN A 360 -30.22 10.49 -46.17
N ASP A 361 -30.82 11.63 -45.80
CA ASP A 361 -32.09 12.09 -46.38
C ASP A 361 -31.94 12.95 -47.64
N HIS A 362 -30.75 13.13 -48.21
CA HIS A 362 -30.59 13.84 -49.48
C HIS A 362 -30.10 12.91 -50.57
N ARG A 363 -31.09 12.31 -51.26
CA ARG A 363 -30.94 11.86 -52.65
C ARG A 363 -30.22 12.95 -53.43
N LEU A 364 -29.04 12.61 -53.94
CA LEU A 364 -28.27 13.28 -55.00
C LEU A 364 -29.09 14.35 -55.74
N GLN A 365 -28.97 15.60 -55.31
CA GLN A 365 -29.26 16.70 -56.21
C GLN A 365 -27.98 16.97 -56.97
N HIS A 366 -28.02 16.84 -58.29
CA HIS A 366 -27.05 17.42 -59.21
C HIS A 366 -27.07 18.95 -59.03
N GLY A 367 -26.40 19.44 -57.99
CA GLY A 367 -26.29 20.84 -57.65
C GLY A 367 -25.17 21.47 -58.45
N ARG A 368 -25.52 22.42 -59.34
CA ARG A 368 -24.58 23.19 -60.15
C ARG A 368 -23.72 24.19 -59.34
N ALA A 369 -23.97 24.36 -58.04
CA ALA A 369 -23.24 25.27 -57.17
C ALA A 369 -23.15 24.75 -55.73
N GLU A 370 -22.02 25.03 -55.09
CA GLU A 370 -21.75 24.82 -53.66
C GLU A 370 -21.67 26.16 -52.94
N LEU A 371 -22.04 26.20 -51.66
CA LEU A 371 -22.00 27.43 -50.86
C LEU A 371 -20.64 27.52 -50.15
N THR A 372 -19.81 28.50 -50.53
CA THR A 372 -18.50 28.78 -49.90
C THR A 372 -18.49 30.22 -49.41
N ASP A 373 -18.24 30.42 -48.11
CA ASP A 373 -18.18 31.75 -47.47
C ASP A 373 -19.40 32.66 -47.74
N GLY A 374 -20.60 32.06 -47.78
CA GLY A 374 -21.86 32.78 -48.00
C GLY A 374 -22.14 33.17 -49.46
N ALA A 375 -21.30 32.75 -50.41
CA ALA A 375 -21.52 32.90 -51.84
C ALA A 375 -21.74 31.54 -52.51
N LEU A 376 -22.64 31.47 -53.50
CA LEU A 376 -22.82 30.29 -54.33
C LEU A 376 -21.75 30.26 -55.42
N VAL A 377 -20.88 29.27 -55.36
CA VAL A 377 -19.75 29.05 -56.29
C VAL A 377 -20.09 27.85 -57.17
N PRO A 378 -19.92 27.91 -58.50
CA PRO A 378 -20.22 26.78 -59.37
C PRO A 378 -19.30 25.59 -59.05
N CYS A 379 -19.90 24.41 -58.91
CA CYS A 379 -19.16 23.17 -58.68
C CYS A 379 -18.27 22.90 -59.91
N PHE A 380 -16.96 23.08 -59.76
CA PHE A 380 -16.01 22.60 -60.76
C PHE A 380 -15.90 21.09 -60.62
N GLU A 381 -16.65 20.36 -61.45
CA GLU A 381 -16.43 18.93 -61.66
C GLU A 381 -14.94 18.70 -61.99
N LYS A 382 -14.20 18.07 -61.08
CA LYS A 382 -12.99 17.34 -61.45
C LYS A 382 -13.45 16.00 -62.02
N PRO A 383 -13.32 15.76 -63.33
CA PRO A 383 -13.58 14.44 -63.86
C PRO A 383 -12.44 13.50 -63.44
N GLU A 384 -12.80 12.23 -63.25
CA GLU A 384 -11.90 11.07 -63.22
C GLU A 384 -11.04 10.84 -61.96
N ARG A 385 -11.56 10.00 -61.06
CA ARG A 385 -10.96 8.68 -60.84
C ARG A 385 -12.05 7.61 -60.92
N ALA A 386 -12.03 6.90 -62.05
CA ALA A 386 -12.49 5.51 -62.12
C ALA A 386 -11.65 4.62 -61.20
#